data_AF-A0AAC8V821-F1
#
_entry.id   AF-A0AAC8V821-F1
#
_cell.length_a   1.000
_cell.length_b   1.000
_cell.length_c   1.000
_cell.angle_alpha   90.00
_cell.angle_beta   90.00
_cell.angle_gamma   90.00
#
_symmetry.space_group_name_H-M   'P 1'
#
loop_
_entity.id
_entity.type
_entity.pdbx_description
1 polymer ?
#
loop_
_entity_poly.entity_id
_entity_poly.type
_entity_poly.pdbx_seq_one_letter_code
_entity_poly.pdbx_strand_id
1 'polypeptide(L)'
;MSINIDSQGGVTHIGANGYDLDRMASQGDSIMSEGISVLYQFMTLFTDLAQGKYDQMKAKADRARNSQQVANQIDAIIAKFKKAGDTGDLPPDVLKYLRDHNINITVQDDGKNATSDIDSYLKSIGHPDGKGLDKGELDVIKGALETDSGRSSDFVTQAQLQIQKTMQSYNVCVSLINSMQTLLAEMNKAIAQNIR
;
A
#
# COMPACT_ATOMS: atom_id res chain seq x y z
N MET A 1 -34.14 -47.67 55.79
CA MET A 1 -32.71 -47.43 56.08
C MET A 1 -31.92 -48.42 55.22
N SER A 2 -31.08 -47.90 54.30
CA SER A 2 -30.05 -48.60 53.47
C SER A 2 -30.56 -49.53 52.34
N ILE A 3 -30.51 -49.18 51.04
CA ILE A 3 -29.41 -49.11 50.02
C ILE A 3 -28.85 -50.48 49.57
N ASN A 4 -29.07 -50.89 48.30
CA ASN A 4 -28.09 -51.08 47.18
C ASN A 4 -28.75 -51.84 45.99
N ILE A 5 -28.92 -51.24 44.79
CA ILE A 5 -28.10 -51.32 43.55
C ILE A 5 -27.73 -52.75 43.10
N ASP A 6 -28.35 -53.25 42.02
CA ASP A 6 -27.68 -53.44 40.71
C ASP A 6 -28.58 -54.07 39.61
N SER A 7 -28.16 -53.83 38.35
CA SER A 7 -28.36 -54.69 37.17
C SER A 7 -29.47 -54.36 36.14
N GLN A 8 -28.99 -53.71 35.07
CA GLN A 8 -29.20 -54.01 33.64
C GLN A 8 -30.57 -53.82 32.96
N GLY A 9 -30.56 -52.87 32.00
CA GLY A 9 -30.65 -53.22 30.57
C GLY A 9 -32.05 -53.51 30.00
N GLY A 10 -32.65 -52.50 29.38
CA GLY A 10 -33.84 -52.66 28.53
C GLY A 10 -33.97 -51.48 27.57
N VAL A 11 -33.74 -51.75 26.30
CA VAL A 11 -33.52 -50.82 25.18
C VAL A 11 -34.76 -49.98 24.88
N THR A 12 -34.68 -48.65 24.97
CA THR A 12 -35.70 -47.76 24.41
C THR A 12 -35.35 -47.47 22.96
N HIS A 13 -36.20 -47.95 22.05
CA HIS A 13 -36.12 -47.67 20.62
C HIS A 13 -36.14 -46.16 20.36
N ILE A 14 -35.02 -45.58 19.91
CA ILE A 14 -34.99 -44.22 19.35
C ILE A 14 -35.22 -44.35 17.84
N GLY A 15 -36.49 -44.31 17.44
CA GLY A 15 -36.89 -43.92 16.09
C GLY A 15 -37.21 -42.42 16.08
N ALA A 16 -36.25 -41.60 15.62
CA ALA A 16 -36.32 -40.15 15.37
C ALA A 16 -34.85 -39.66 15.29
N ASN A 17 -34.29 -39.00 14.28
CA ASN A 17 -34.83 -38.15 13.21
C ASN A 17 -33.83 -38.11 12.03
N GLY A 18 -34.26 -38.48 10.81
CA GLY A 18 -33.52 -38.13 9.59
C GLY A 18 -33.57 -36.63 9.25
N TYR A 19 -34.47 -35.89 9.89
CA TYR A 19 -34.73 -34.47 9.64
C TYR A 19 -33.76 -33.51 10.36
N ASP A 20 -33.09 -33.96 11.42
CA ASP A 20 -32.12 -33.13 12.16
C ASP A 20 -30.75 -33.13 11.47
N LEU A 21 -30.32 -34.26 10.87
CA LEU A 21 -29.08 -34.32 10.09
C LEU A 21 -29.14 -33.42 8.85
N ASP A 22 -30.26 -33.40 8.13
CA ASP A 22 -30.45 -32.59 6.91
C ASP A 22 -30.50 -31.09 7.20
N ARG A 23 -31.03 -30.72 8.37
CA ARG A 23 -31.06 -29.33 8.85
C ARG A 23 -29.70 -28.88 9.36
N MET A 24 -28.93 -29.76 10.01
CA MET A 24 -27.56 -29.47 10.47
C MET A 24 -26.56 -29.45 9.30
N ALA A 25 -26.74 -30.30 8.29
CA ALA A 25 -25.94 -30.31 7.07
C ALA A 25 -26.25 -29.08 6.20
N SER A 26 -27.53 -28.73 5.97
CA SER A 26 -27.86 -27.53 5.19
C SER A 26 -27.55 -26.21 5.92
N GLN A 27 -27.61 -26.17 7.26
CA GLN A 27 -27.13 -25.01 8.02
C GLN A 27 -25.60 -24.93 8.07
N GLY A 28 -24.89 -26.06 8.18
CA GLY A 28 -23.43 -26.12 8.16
C GLY A 28 -22.85 -25.75 6.80
N ASP A 29 -23.43 -26.24 5.71
CA ASP A 29 -23.05 -25.91 4.33
C ASP A 29 -23.37 -24.44 4.01
N SER A 30 -24.50 -23.91 4.50
CA SER A 30 -24.84 -22.48 4.42
C SER A 30 -23.83 -21.58 5.13
N ILE A 31 -23.48 -21.87 6.39
CA ILE A 31 -22.53 -21.05 7.17
C ILE A 31 -21.11 -21.15 6.63
N MET A 32 -20.68 -22.35 6.19
CA MET A 32 -19.36 -22.52 5.58
C MET A 32 -19.29 -21.90 4.17
N SER A 33 -20.33 -22.04 3.35
CA SER A 33 -20.41 -21.37 2.05
C SER A 33 -20.43 -19.84 2.20
N GLU A 34 -21.13 -19.31 3.21
CA GLU A 34 -21.15 -17.88 3.53
C GLU A 34 -19.77 -17.40 4.01
N GLY A 35 -19.09 -18.16 4.86
CA GLY A 35 -17.72 -17.87 5.30
C GLY A 35 -16.69 -17.89 4.16
N ILE A 36 -16.78 -18.85 3.24
CA ILE A 36 -15.94 -18.91 2.03
C ILE A 36 -16.21 -17.70 1.12
N SER A 37 -17.47 -17.31 0.96
CA SER A 37 -17.85 -16.12 0.18
C SER A 37 -17.22 -14.84 0.72
N VAL A 38 -17.23 -14.65 2.05
CA VAL A 38 -16.58 -13.49 2.71
C VAL A 38 -15.06 -13.51 2.49
N LEU A 39 -14.41 -14.68 2.55
CA LEU A 39 -12.97 -14.78 2.29
C LEU A 39 -12.62 -14.44 0.83
N TYR A 40 -13.44 -14.83 -0.14
CA TYR A 40 -13.28 -14.42 -1.54
C TYR A 40 -13.50 -12.91 -1.74
N GLN A 41 -14.44 -12.30 -1.00
CA GLN A 41 -14.60 -10.84 -1.00
C GLN A 41 -13.37 -10.13 -0.44
N PHE A 42 -12.78 -10.63 0.65
CA PHE A 42 -11.53 -10.09 1.19
C PHE A 42 -10.35 -10.27 0.23
N MET A 43 -10.23 -11.41 -0.45
CA MET A 43 -9.21 -11.61 -1.48
C MET A 43 -9.33 -10.60 -2.61
N THR A 44 -10.56 -10.35 -3.09
CA THR A 44 -10.82 -9.34 -4.12
C THR A 44 -10.44 -7.94 -3.65
N LEU A 45 -10.84 -7.55 -2.44
CA LEU A 45 -10.48 -6.26 -1.84
C LEU A 45 -8.97 -6.10 -1.69
N PHE A 46 -8.25 -7.16 -1.31
CA PHE A 46 -6.80 -7.14 -1.19
C PHE A 46 -6.12 -7.00 -2.56
N THR A 47 -6.61 -7.68 -3.59
CA THR A 47 -6.13 -7.49 -4.96
C THR A 47 -6.32 -6.05 -5.43
N ASP A 48 -7.50 -5.46 -5.21
CA ASP A 48 -7.80 -4.09 -5.59
C ASP A 48 -6.93 -3.07 -4.83
N LEU A 49 -6.76 -3.28 -3.52
CA LEU A 49 -5.88 -2.45 -2.69
C LEU A 49 -4.42 -2.54 -3.13
N ALA A 50 -3.95 -3.75 -3.45
CA ALA A 50 -2.59 -3.97 -3.94
C ALA A 50 -2.37 -3.30 -5.30
N GLN A 51 -3.33 -3.42 -6.23
CA GLN A 51 -3.25 -2.78 -7.55
C GLN A 51 -3.21 -1.25 -7.43
N GLY A 52 -4.13 -0.66 -6.66
CA GLY A 52 -4.13 0.79 -6.45
C GLY A 52 -2.85 1.30 -5.79
N LYS A 53 -2.27 0.55 -4.84
CA LYS A 53 -0.97 0.89 -4.25
C LYS A 53 0.19 0.71 -5.23
N TYR A 54 0.16 -0.30 -6.08
CA TYR A 54 1.17 -0.54 -7.10
C TYR A 54 1.21 0.61 -8.12
N ASP A 55 0.06 1.08 -8.58
CA ASP A 55 -0.01 2.20 -9.53
C ASP A 55 0.56 3.50 -8.93
N GLN A 56 0.22 3.79 -7.68
CA GLN A 56 0.79 4.93 -6.94
C GLN A 56 2.30 4.78 -6.74
N MET A 57 2.76 3.58 -6.38
CA MET A 57 4.17 3.26 -6.21
C MET A 57 4.95 3.50 -7.51
N LYS A 58 4.41 3.04 -8.65
CA LYS A 58 5.04 3.24 -9.96
C LYS A 58 5.18 4.73 -10.29
N ALA A 59 4.09 5.48 -10.19
CA ALA A 59 4.10 6.92 -10.48
C ALA A 59 5.08 7.68 -9.56
N LYS A 60 5.16 7.31 -8.28
CA LYS A 60 6.08 7.94 -7.33
C LYS A 60 7.54 7.51 -7.52
N ALA A 61 7.79 6.27 -7.95
CA ALA A 61 9.13 5.83 -8.30
C ALA A 61 9.67 6.59 -9.52
N ASP A 62 8.83 6.83 -10.53
CA ASP A 62 9.20 7.61 -11.70
C ASP A 62 9.47 9.07 -11.31
N ARG A 63 8.60 9.68 -10.49
CA ARG A 63 8.84 11.03 -9.94
C ARG A 63 10.14 11.12 -9.16
N ALA A 64 10.44 10.17 -8.27
CA ALA A 64 11.68 10.17 -7.50
C ALA A 64 12.92 10.18 -8.40
N ARG A 65 12.94 9.29 -9.40
CA ARG A 65 14.04 9.20 -10.37
C ARG A 65 14.18 10.49 -11.18
N ASN A 66 13.07 11.01 -11.70
CA ASN A 66 13.09 12.22 -12.52
C ASN A 66 13.52 13.45 -11.71
N SER A 67 13.00 13.63 -10.49
CA SER A 67 13.40 14.71 -9.60
C SER A 67 14.88 14.65 -9.27
N GLN A 68 15.43 13.46 -9.03
CA GLN A 68 16.88 13.29 -8.82
C GLN A 68 17.69 13.60 -10.08
N GLN A 69 17.25 13.18 -11.25
CA GLN A 69 17.94 13.48 -12.52
C GLN A 69 17.99 14.98 -12.78
N VAL A 70 16.89 15.69 -12.52
CA VAL A 70 16.81 17.15 -12.66
C VAL A 70 17.71 17.84 -11.62
N ALA A 71 17.73 17.37 -10.37
CA ALA A 71 18.67 17.87 -9.35
C ALA A 71 20.13 17.71 -9.80
N ASN A 72 20.48 16.57 -10.41
CA ASN A 72 21.83 16.33 -10.93
C ASN A 72 22.20 17.27 -12.09
N GLN A 73 21.23 17.73 -12.90
CA GLN A 73 21.49 18.74 -13.94
C GLN A 73 21.88 20.10 -13.32
N ILE A 74 21.21 20.49 -12.23
CA ILE A 74 21.55 21.70 -11.48
C ILE A 74 22.94 21.55 -10.82
N ASP A 75 23.21 20.39 -10.22
CA ASP A 75 24.53 20.09 -9.63
C ASP A 75 25.66 20.19 -10.66
N ALA A 76 25.43 19.74 -11.89
CA ALA A 76 26.39 19.87 -12.98
C ALA A 76 26.64 21.33 -13.43
N ILE A 77 25.68 22.23 -13.23
CA ILE A 77 25.86 23.68 -13.46
C ILE A 77 26.69 24.27 -12.33
N ILE A 78 26.31 23.99 -11.08
CA ILE A 78 27.03 24.44 -9.88
C ILE A 78 28.49 23.98 -9.92
N ALA A 79 28.76 22.74 -10.36
CA ALA A 79 30.12 22.20 -10.47
C ALA A 79 31.02 22.95 -11.46
N LYS A 80 30.44 23.72 -12.40
CA LYS A 80 31.20 24.55 -13.35
C LYS A 80 31.61 25.90 -12.75
N PHE A 81 31.06 26.29 -11.61
CA PHE A 81 31.38 27.57 -10.96
C PHE A 81 32.77 27.48 -10.32
N LYS A 82 33.67 28.35 -10.77
CA LYS A 82 35.06 28.46 -10.30
C LYS A 82 35.22 29.59 -9.30
N LYS A 83 34.31 30.57 -9.28
CA LYS A 83 34.36 31.76 -8.42
C LYS A 83 33.01 32.00 -7.75
N ALA A 84 33.04 32.71 -6.62
CA ALA A 84 31.85 33.02 -5.81
C ALA A 84 30.82 33.94 -6.48
N GLY A 85 31.15 34.57 -7.62
CA GLY A 85 30.23 35.39 -8.41
C GLY A 85 29.85 34.77 -9.74
N ASP A 86 30.19 33.50 -9.98
CA ASP A 86 29.75 32.80 -11.18
C ASP A 86 28.26 32.51 -11.07
N THR A 87 27.56 32.78 -12.17
CA THR A 87 26.12 32.57 -12.28
C THR A 87 25.80 31.58 -13.38
N GLY A 88 24.63 30.95 -13.28
CA GLY A 88 24.19 29.92 -14.19
C GLY A 88 22.71 30.04 -14.50
N ASP A 89 22.32 29.52 -15.64
CA ASP A 89 20.94 29.53 -16.09
C ASP A 89 20.29 28.18 -15.81
N LEU A 90 19.06 28.18 -15.30
CA LEU A 90 18.26 26.97 -15.23
C LEU A 90 17.94 26.48 -16.65
N PRO A 91 18.17 25.19 -16.96
CA PRO A 91 17.72 24.64 -18.22
C PRO A 91 16.19 24.77 -18.33
N PRO A 92 15.64 25.06 -19.52
CA PRO A 92 14.20 25.18 -19.72
C PRO A 92 13.43 23.92 -19.27
N ASP A 93 14.04 22.75 -19.44
CA ASP A 93 13.48 21.46 -19.05
C ASP A 93 13.32 21.34 -17.52
N VAL A 94 14.27 21.87 -16.75
CA VAL A 94 14.21 21.90 -15.29
C VAL A 94 13.09 22.83 -14.82
N LEU A 95 12.99 24.02 -15.42
CA LEU A 95 11.96 25.00 -15.10
C LEU A 95 10.56 24.45 -15.40
N LYS A 96 10.41 23.78 -16.54
CA LYS A 96 9.17 23.09 -16.92
C LYS A 96 8.85 21.96 -15.94
N TYR A 97 9.83 21.14 -15.59
CA TYR A 97 9.62 20.03 -14.65
C TYR A 97 9.12 20.51 -13.28
N LEU A 98 9.74 21.55 -12.73
CA LEU A 98 9.35 22.17 -11.46
C LEU A 98 7.91 22.70 -11.49
N ARG A 99 7.50 23.34 -12.60
CA ARG A 99 6.13 23.83 -12.82
C ARG A 99 5.13 22.69 -12.97
N ASP A 100 5.42 21.72 -13.83
CA ASP A 100 4.50 20.60 -14.14
C ASP A 100 4.24 19.72 -12.91
N HIS A 101 5.23 19.56 -12.03
CA HIS A 101 5.16 18.67 -10.86
C HIS A 101 4.81 19.39 -9.55
N ASN A 102 4.55 20.69 -9.59
CA ASN A 102 4.26 21.56 -8.43
C ASN A 102 5.26 21.31 -7.29
N ILE A 103 6.55 21.42 -7.61
CA ILE A 103 7.61 21.24 -6.62
C ILE A 103 7.78 22.55 -5.86
N ASN A 104 7.45 22.51 -4.59
CA ASN A 104 7.54 23.68 -3.74
C ASN A 104 8.97 23.92 -3.29
N ILE A 105 9.41 25.17 -3.39
CA ILE A 105 10.69 25.62 -2.87
C ILE A 105 10.47 26.14 -1.45
N THR A 106 11.21 25.56 -0.51
CA THR A 106 11.22 26.04 0.87
C THR A 106 12.50 26.81 1.10
N VAL A 107 12.34 28.11 1.35
CA VAL A 107 13.43 28.98 1.78
C VAL A 107 13.25 29.26 3.26
N GLN A 108 14.34 29.17 3.99
CA GLN A 108 14.37 29.61 5.39
C GLN A 108 14.92 31.03 5.40
N ASP A 109 14.04 31.98 5.70
CA ASP A 109 14.41 33.39 5.84
C ASP A 109 14.17 33.81 7.28
N ASP A 110 15.25 34.17 7.98
CA ASP A 110 15.25 34.65 9.36
C ASP A 110 14.41 33.80 10.36
N GLY A 111 14.55 32.47 10.30
CA GLY A 111 13.86 31.54 11.21
C GLY A 111 12.42 31.20 10.84
N LYS A 112 11.90 31.72 9.72
CA LYS A 112 10.60 31.33 9.15
C LYS A 112 10.80 30.58 7.84
N ASN A 113 10.10 29.44 7.72
CA ASN A 113 10.06 28.70 6.47
C ASN A 113 8.98 29.32 5.58
N ALA A 114 9.39 29.91 4.46
CA ALA A 114 8.49 30.32 3.40
C ALA A 114 8.51 29.23 2.33
N THR A 115 7.33 28.70 2.01
CA THR A 115 7.15 27.73 0.94
C THR A 115 6.45 28.41 -0.23
N SER A 116 7.09 28.45 -1.38
CA SER A 116 6.57 29.06 -2.60
C SER A 116 6.72 28.12 -3.80
N ASP A 117 5.99 28.41 -4.88
CA ASP A 117 6.25 27.79 -6.17
C ASP A 117 7.53 28.35 -6.80
N ILE A 118 8.02 27.68 -7.85
CA ILE A 118 9.24 28.10 -8.55
C ILE A 118 9.12 29.52 -9.10
N ASP A 119 7.95 29.92 -9.62
CA ASP A 119 7.77 31.22 -10.25
C ASP A 119 7.78 32.37 -9.24
N SER A 120 7.17 32.18 -8.08
CA SER A 120 7.19 33.15 -6.99
C SER A 120 8.58 33.24 -6.35
N TYR A 121 9.27 32.10 -6.20
CA TYR A 121 10.65 32.07 -5.76
C TYR A 121 11.57 32.85 -6.71
N LEU A 122 11.56 32.54 -8.00
CA LEU A 122 12.36 33.21 -9.02
C LEU A 122 12.09 34.72 -9.11
N LYS A 123 10.82 35.14 -8.95
CA LYS A 123 10.48 36.56 -8.87
C LYS A 123 11.02 37.23 -7.62
N SER A 124 10.99 36.54 -6.47
CA SER A 124 11.43 37.09 -5.18
C SER A 124 12.94 37.40 -5.16
N ILE A 125 13.72 36.61 -5.89
CA ILE A 125 15.16 36.80 -6.03
C ILE A 125 15.55 37.67 -7.24
N GLY A 126 14.57 38.19 -8.00
CA GLY A 126 14.83 39.08 -9.14
C GLY A 126 15.24 38.39 -10.45
N HIS A 127 15.09 37.06 -10.52
CA HIS A 127 15.46 36.22 -11.68
C HIS A 127 14.24 35.51 -12.29
N PRO A 128 13.20 36.23 -12.76
CA PRO A 128 11.92 35.64 -13.20
C PRO A 128 12.05 34.65 -14.37
N ASP A 129 13.11 34.78 -15.17
CA ASP A 129 13.40 33.92 -16.33
C ASP A 129 14.28 32.70 -15.96
N GLY A 130 14.66 32.55 -14.69
CA GLY A 130 15.56 31.48 -14.23
C GLY A 130 17.00 31.61 -14.73
N LYS A 131 17.42 32.83 -15.10
CA LYS A 131 18.76 33.12 -15.65
C LYS A 131 19.61 33.91 -14.69
N GLY A 132 20.92 33.70 -14.73
CA GLY A 132 21.89 34.44 -13.93
C GLY A 132 21.81 34.12 -12.44
N LEU A 133 21.38 32.90 -12.09
CA LEU A 133 21.25 32.45 -10.71
C LEU A 133 22.61 32.15 -10.11
N ASP A 134 22.83 32.56 -8.88
CA ASP A 134 24.04 32.26 -8.15
C ASP A 134 24.04 30.82 -7.59
N LYS A 135 25.16 30.43 -6.97
CA LYS A 135 25.30 29.09 -6.40
C LYS A 135 24.26 28.79 -5.33
N GLY A 136 24.00 29.75 -4.43
CA GLY A 136 23.08 29.56 -3.32
C GLY A 136 21.64 29.38 -3.80
N GLU A 137 21.24 30.17 -4.79
CA GLU A 137 19.92 30.06 -5.41
C GLU A 137 19.72 28.71 -6.13
N LEU A 138 20.74 28.25 -6.87
CA LEU A 138 20.72 26.93 -7.49
C LEU A 138 20.71 25.80 -6.44
N ASP A 139 21.45 25.94 -5.34
CA ASP A 139 21.47 24.97 -4.23
C ASP A 139 20.10 24.87 -3.55
N VAL A 140 19.36 25.98 -3.43
CA VAL A 140 17.97 25.98 -2.91
C VAL A 140 17.04 25.20 -3.83
N ILE A 141 17.09 25.45 -5.14
CA ILE A 141 16.25 24.74 -6.11
C ILE A 141 16.60 23.24 -6.15
N LYS A 142 17.90 22.92 -6.12
CA LYS A 142 18.40 21.55 -6.00
C LYS A 142 17.88 20.87 -4.73
N GLY A 143 17.98 21.53 -3.58
CA GLY A 143 17.49 21.00 -2.31
C GLY A 143 15.99 20.70 -2.32
N ALA A 144 15.18 21.52 -3.01
CA ALA A 144 13.76 21.25 -3.20
C ALA A 144 13.50 19.97 -4.03
N LEU A 145 14.26 19.77 -5.11
CA LEU A 145 14.18 18.57 -5.96
C LEU A 145 14.64 17.30 -5.23
N GLU A 146 15.74 17.39 -4.45
CA GLU A 146 16.23 16.29 -3.63
C GLU A 146 15.23 15.93 -2.52
N THR A 147 14.58 16.94 -1.92
CA THR A 147 13.50 16.74 -0.95
C THR A 147 12.30 16.04 -1.59
N ASP A 148 11.90 16.45 -2.79
CA ASP A 148 10.81 15.80 -3.53
C ASP A 148 11.14 14.34 -3.89
N SER A 149 12.38 14.10 -4.32
CA SER A 149 12.92 12.77 -4.61
C SER A 149 12.91 11.87 -3.37
N GLY A 150 13.41 12.38 -2.23
CA GLY A 150 13.42 11.68 -0.95
C GLY A 150 12.01 11.32 -0.50
N ARG A 151 11.09 12.29 -0.45
CA ARG A 151 9.68 12.06 -0.08
C ARG A 151 9.00 11.03 -0.99
N SER A 152 9.27 11.07 -2.29
CA SER A 152 8.71 10.13 -3.24
C SER A 152 9.31 8.73 -3.07
N SER A 153 10.61 8.62 -2.77
CA SER A 153 11.29 7.34 -2.45
C SER A 153 10.79 6.71 -1.15
N ASP A 154 10.54 7.53 -0.13
CA ASP A 154 9.94 7.10 1.13
C ASP A 154 8.54 6.53 0.90
N PHE A 155 7.73 7.22 0.07
CA PHE A 155 6.42 6.72 -0.31
C PHE A 155 6.50 5.36 -1.03
N VAL A 156 7.43 5.19 -1.98
CA VAL A 156 7.64 3.92 -2.70
C VAL A 156 7.96 2.80 -1.71
N THR A 157 8.86 3.06 -0.76
CA THR A 157 9.23 2.10 0.28
C THR A 157 8.03 1.72 1.14
N GLN A 158 7.23 2.70 1.57
CA GLN A 158 6.00 2.45 2.34
C GLN A 158 4.95 1.68 1.52
N ALA A 159 4.76 2.01 0.25
CA ALA A 159 3.83 1.33 -0.63
C ALA A 159 4.23 -0.13 -0.85
N GLN A 160 5.53 -0.40 -1.04
CA GLN A 160 6.05 -1.77 -1.16
C GLN A 160 5.78 -2.60 0.10
N LEU A 161 6.02 -2.04 1.29
CA LEU A 161 5.70 -2.71 2.57
C LEU A 161 4.20 -2.99 2.71
N GLN A 162 3.35 -2.05 2.31
CA GLN A 162 1.91 -2.25 2.37
C GLN A 162 1.45 -3.35 1.41
N ILE A 163 1.99 -3.40 0.19
CA ILE A 163 1.72 -4.47 -0.78
C ILE A 163 2.12 -5.82 -0.21
N GLN A 164 3.29 -5.92 0.43
CA GLN A 164 3.73 -7.15 1.09
C GLN A 164 2.75 -7.60 2.19
N LYS A 165 2.26 -6.67 3.03
CA LYS A 165 1.24 -6.97 4.04
C LYS A 165 -0.06 -7.47 3.40
N THR A 166 -0.52 -6.80 2.34
CA THR A 166 -1.72 -7.20 1.60
C THR A 166 -1.57 -8.58 0.98
N MET A 167 -0.41 -8.92 0.42
CA MET A 167 -0.10 -10.25 -0.10
C MET A 167 -0.06 -11.32 1.01
N GLN A 168 0.46 -11.00 2.19
CA GLN A 168 0.41 -11.89 3.35
C GLN A 168 -1.03 -12.15 3.78
N SER A 169 -1.88 -11.12 3.88
CA SER A 169 -3.30 -11.27 4.19
C SER A 169 -4.05 -12.08 3.13
N TYR A 170 -3.73 -11.89 1.85
CA TYR A 170 -4.27 -12.70 0.76
C TYR A 170 -3.92 -14.19 0.93
N ASN A 171 -2.65 -14.51 1.22
CA ASN A 171 -2.21 -15.89 1.45
C ASN A 171 -2.91 -16.53 2.67
N VAL A 172 -3.19 -15.74 3.72
CA VAL A 172 -3.97 -16.21 4.88
C VAL A 172 -5.41 -16.56 4.47
N CYS A 173 -6.08 -15.72 3.67
CA CYS A 173 -7.42 -16.03 3.15
C CYS A 173 -7.42 -17.32 2.32
N VAL A 174 -6.43 -17.51 1.44
CA VAL A 174 -6.29 -18.76 0.67
C VAL A 174 -6.15 -19.97 1.59
N SER A 175 -5.30 -19.88 2.62
CA SER A 175 -5.14 -20.96 3.60
C SER A 175 -6.45 -21.28 4.33
N LEU A 176 -7.20 -20.25 4.74
CA LEU A 176 -8.49 -20.41 5.42
C LEU A 176 -9.53 -21.07 4.51
N ILE A 177 -9.62 -20.66 3.24
CA ILE A 177 -10.50 -21.28 2.25
C ILE A 177 -10.17 -22.76 2.09
N ASN A 178 -8.88 -23.11 1.95
CA ASN A 178 -8.44 -24.50 1.84
C ASN A 178 -8.81 -25.32 3.08
N SER A 179 -8.64 -24.75 4.28
CA SER A 179 -9.05 -25.41 5.53
C SER A 179 -10.55 -25.64 5.60
N MET A 180 -11.37 -24.66 5.20
CA MET A 180 -12.83 -24.79 5.15
C MET A 180 -13.29 -25.83 4.13
N GLN A 181 -12.70 -25.85 2.93
CA GLN A 181 -12.98 -26.86 1.92
C GLN A 181 -12.65 -28.28 2.42
N THR A 182 -11.56 -28.43 3.17
CA THR A 182 -11.18 -29.70 3.79
C THR A 182 -12.21 -30.15 4.83
N LEU A 183 -12.65 -29.24 5.70
CA LEU A 183 -13.70 -29.52 6.69
C LEU A 183 -15.02 -29.90 6.02
N LEU A 184 -15.43 -29.21 4.96
CA LEU A 184 -16.61 -29.56 4.17
C LEU A 184 -16.51 -30.97 3.58
N ALA A 185 -15.33 -31.34 3.05
CA ALA A 185 -15.10 -32.68 2.52
C ALA A 185 -15.17 -33.76 3.62
N GLU A 186 -14.62 -33.48 4.81
CA GLU A 186 -14.70 -34.39 5.96
C GLU A 186 -16.14 -34.54 6.46
N MET A 187 -16.91 -33.45 6.54
CA MET A 187 -18.32 -33.49 6.92
C MET A 187 -19.15 -34.30 5.92
N ASN A 188 -18.96 -34.07 4.62
CA ASN A 188 -19.64 -34.85 3.58
C ASN A 188 -19.29 -36.34 3.66
N LYS A 189 -18.03 -36.67 3.94
CA LYS A 189 -17.59 -38.05 4.15
C LYS A 189 -18.22 -38.68 5.40
N ALA A 190 -18.31 -37.95 6.50
CA ALA A 190 -18.92 -38.43 7.74
C ALA A 190 -20.43 -38.69 7.59
N ILE A 191 -21.15 -37.81 6.88
CA ILE A 191 -22.56 -38.01 6.53
C ILE A 191 -22.71 -39.25 5.64
N ALA A 192 -21.92 -39.37 4.58
CA ALA A 192 -21.96 -40.53 3.68
C ALA A 192 -21.65 -41.87 4.38
N GLN A 193 -20.77 -41.86 5.40
CA GLN A 193 -20.48 -43.04 6.21
C GLN A 193 -21.62 -43.42 7.16
N ASN A 194 -22.40 -42.46 7.65
CA ASN A 194 -23.55 -42.71 8.54
C ASN A 194 -24.83 -43.14 7.79
N ILE A 195 -24.89 -42.95 6.48
CA ILE A 195 -26.02 -43.38 5.63
C ILE A 195 -25.88 -44.85 5.18
N ARG A 196 -24.72 -45.48 5.44
CA ARG A 196 -24.43 -46.89 5.09
C ARG A 196 -24.83 -47.89 6.16
#